data_AF-A0A7I8D0U0-F1
#
_entry.id   AF-A0A7I8D0U0-F1
#
_cell.length_a   1.000
_cell.length_b   1.000
_cell.length_c   1.000
_cell.angle_alpha   90.00
_cell.angle_beta   90.00
_cell.angle_gamma   90.00
#
_symmetry.space_group_name_H-M   'P 1'
#
loop_
_entity.id
_entity.type
_entity.pdbx_description
1 polymer ?
#
loop_
_entity_poly.entity_id
_entity_poly.type
_entity_poly.pdbx_seq_one_letter_code
_entity_poly.pdbx_strand_id
1 'polypeptide(L)'
;MAELIGLGLIILGIYLFVEYALPFVAAGAGIVAVIITCIALLMGLFTALKNYIKAIKQEVHLLHWTWEKGDEPAIRSYFFGPGYVQLGRTIKTAFRFNADSGRKVNATAAKFKRTGGILGACKTVGAWIYQLVSYIIIFLVGSVLCVVFSLIHGSITTVFMLLTYVLFSVTWLVDRLYLVKNKIRSDCPNCHSHFLIPHFMCPKCGEVHKKLVPGPYGIWKHTCTCGQKLPATFFNGRSKLEAFCPDCSASLVASNARPIVFQLVGGSKAGKTVFMAAFFHNYLEKLSTKKSIQVTIAEQYRPYFQELEQWYQGIDCPATAQLNSQMYPLLVDSDLGVRRQFSIYDIAGEMFDGFTADSQVQQQQFHYCDGLIFLIDPFSSGDLRNGRIEDGGDLSDFSDMAAEDVATNFINYLIRTGHAKANTRCNIPIAVVIAKADIKEVKRVIGPAKIQSILRKNPEKYQSVQQVRDEECRNFLLDIGLSATVESLETQFSNLHYFPASAMGHTPDGSEYEPWGVMDAVEWMLPLADKNFADLVGEPIDTAV
;
A
#
# COMPACT_ATOMS: atom_id res chain seq x y z
N MET A 1 104.11 -14.84 -43.66
CA MET A 1 104.34 -15.16 -42.24
C MET A 1 103.71 -14.12 -41.31
N ALA A 2 104.05 -12.83 -41.39
CA ALA A 2 103.46 -11.79 -40.54
C ALA A 2 101.93 -11.61 -40.70
N GLU A 3 101.41 -11.67 -41.94
CA GLU A 3 99.96 -11.56 -42.19
C GLU A 3 99.14 -12.76 -41.67
N LEU A 4 99.71 -13.97 -41.72
CA LEU A 4 99.10 -15.19 -41.19
C LEU A 4 99.04 -15.20 -39.66
N ILE A 5 100.07 -14.67 -39.00
CA ILE A 5 100.10 -14.50 -37.54
C ILE A 5 99.10 -13.41 -37.12
N GLY A 6 99.00 -12.31 -37.87
CA GLY A 6 98.01 -11.25 -37.65
C GLY A 6 96.57 -11.75 -37.77
N LEU A 7 96.27 -12.54 -38.80
CA LEU A 7 94.94 -13.15 -38.96
C LEU A 7 94.63 -14.14 -37.84
N GLY A 8 95.60 -14.96 -37.44
CA GLY A 8 95.47 -15.90 -36.32
C GLY A 8 95.20 -15.22 -34.98
N LEU A 9 95.86 -14.09 -34.70
CA LEU A 9 95.61 -13.30 -33.48
C LEU A 9 94.23 -12.62 -33.49
N ILE A 10 93.74 -12.17 -34.66
CA ILE A 10 92.39 -11.62 -34.79
C ILE A 10 91.34 -12.72 -34.55
N ILE A 11 91.51 -13.90 -35.15
CA ILE A 11 90.60 -15.04 -34.96
C ILE A 11 90.60 -15.50 -33.50
N LEU A 12 91.78 -15.58 -32.87
CA LEU A 12 91.91 -15.93 -31.45
C LEU A 12 91.28 -14.87 -30.54
N GLY A 13 91.44 -13.59 -30.86
CA GLY A 13 90.80 -12.49 -30.13
C GLY A 13 89.27 -12.52 -30.23
N ILE A 14 88.73 -12.83 -31.41
CA ILE A 14 87.29 -13.03 -31.63
C ILE A 14 86.79 -14.25 -30.86
N TYR A 15 87.53 -15.36 -30.92
CA TYR A 15 87.20 -16.59 -30.19
C TYR A 15 87.15 -16.35 -28.68
N LEU A 16 88.19 -15.73 -28.10
CA LEU A 16 88.24 -15.40 -26.67
C LEU A 16 87.13 -14.42 -26.25
N PHE A 17 86.79 -13.45 -27.11
CA PHE A 17 85.69 -12.52 -26.84
C PHE A 17 84.33 -13.23 -26.85
N VAL A 18 84.07 -14.08 -27.84
CA VAL A 18 82.79 -14.81 -27.97
C VAL A 18 82.62 -15.85 -26.85
N GLU A 19 83.69 -16.55 -26.47
CA GLU A 19 83.60 -17.64 -25.50
C GLU A 19 83.60 -17.15 -24.05
N TYR A 20 84.34 -16.08 -23.74
CA TYR A 20 84.51 -15.63 -22.35
C TYR A 20 83.90 -14.25 -22.04
N ALA A 21 83.92 -13.29 -22.97
CA ALA A 21 83.41 -11.94 -22.69
C ALA A 21 81.91 -11.80 -23.01
N LEU A 22 81.45 -12.36 -24.13
CA LEU A 22 80.06 -12.27 -24.60
C LEU A 22 79.04 -12.86 -23.60
N PRO A 23 79.28 -14.01 -22.93
CA PRO A 23 78.33 -14.57 -21.97
C PRO A 23 78.19 -13.71 -20.71
N PHE A 24 79.28 -13.12 -20.21
CA PHE A 24 79.25 -12.19 -19.07
C PHE A 24 78.53 -10.88 -19.42
N VAL A 25 78.77 -10.35 -20.63
CA VAL A 25 78.05 -9.18 -21.14
C VAL A 25 76.57 -9.48 -21.33
N ALA A 26 76.21 -10.67 -21.84
CA ALA A 26 74.81 -11.09 -22.00
C ALA A 26 74.11 -11.31 -20.65
N ALA A 27 74.78 -11.93 -19.67
CA ALA A 27 74.24 -12.12 -18.32
C ALA A 27 74.04 -10.79 -17.59
N GLY A 28 75.01 -9.87 -17.68
CA GLY A 28 74.90 -8.52 -17.14
C GLY A 28 73.77 -7.72 -17.81
N ALA A 29 73.65 -7.79 -19.13
CA ALA A 29 72.55 -7.18 -19.88
C ALA A 29 71.18 -7.76 -19.49
N GLY A 30 71.10 -9.08 -19.25
CA GLY A 30 69.90 -9.76 -18.77
C GLY A 30 69.44 -9.24 -17.40
N ILE A 31 70.35 -9.13 -16.43
CA ILE A 31 70.04 -8.59 -15.09
C ILE A 31 69.57 -7.14 -15.17
N VAL A 32 70.26 -6.31 -15.95
CA VAL A 32 69.88 -4.90 -16.17
C VAL A 32 68.50 -4.81 -16.82
N ALA A 33 68.20 -5.65 -17.81
CA ALA A 33 66.88 -5.70 -18.46
C ALA A 33 65.76 -6.09 -17.49
N VAL A 34 66.00 -7.07 -16.60
CA VAL A 34 65.05 -7.45 -15.55
C VAL A 34 64.80 -6.29 -14.58
N ILE A 35 65.86 -5.63 -14.09
CA ILE A 35 65.73 -4.48 -13.17
C ILE A 35 64.94 -3.34 -13.82
N ILE A 36 65.25 -3.00 -15.07
CA ILE A 36 64.52 -1.96 -15.83
C ILE A 36 63.05 -2.35 -15.99
N THR A 37 62.77 -3.62 -16.30
CA THR A 37 61.40 -4.12 -16.44
C THR A 37 60.64 -4.06 -15.11
N CYS A 38 61.26 -4.40 -13.98
CA CYS A 38 60.66 -4.27 -12.65
C CYS A 38 60.36 -2.80 -12.30
N ILE A 39 61.31 -1.89 -12.54
CA ILE A 39 61.10 -0.45 -12.30
C ILE A 39 59.97 0.09 -13.20
N ALA A 40 59.95 -0.31 -14.47
CA ALA A 40 58.92 0.02 -15.43
C ALA A 40 57.52 -0.45 -14.99
N LEU A 41 57.41 -1.70 -14.52
CA LEU A 41 56.16 -2.27 -13.99
C LEU A 41 55.69 -1.52 -12.74
N LEU A 42 56.61 -1.22 -11.81
CA LEU A 42 56.30 -0.43 -10.60
C LEU A 42 55.83 0.99 -10.93
N MET A 43 56.50 1.64 -11.88
CA MET A 43 56.10 2.98 -12.36
C MET A 43 54.74 2.94 -13.06
N GLY A 44 54.50 1.92 -13.90
CA GLY A 44 53.22 1.69 -14.56
C GLY A 44 52.09 1.48 -13.55
N LEU A 45 52.33 0.65 -12.53
CA LEU A 45 51.40 0.40 -11.42
C LEU A 45 51.07 1.67 -10.65
N PHE A 46 52.08 2.41 -10.22
CA PHE A 46 51.88 3.65 -9.48
C PHE A 46 51.12 4.69 -10.30
N THR A 47 51.43 4.80 -11.60
CA THR A 47 50.74 5.74 -12.51
C THR A 47 49.29 5.35 -12.73
N ALA A 48 49.01 4.07 -12.99
CA ALA A 48 47.65 3.56 -13.17
C ALA A 48 46.81 3.75 -11.90
N LEU A 49 47.37 3.41 -10.73
CA LEU A 49 46.71 3.59 -9.44
C LEU A 49 46.42 5.08 -9.15
N LYS A 50 47.41 5.95 -9.37
CA LYS A 50 47.25 7.40 -9.19
C LYS A 50 46.16 7.97 -10.11
N ASN A 51 46.14 7.55 -11.37
CA ASN A 51 45.12 7.97 -12.33
C ASN A 51 43.73 7.46 -11.95
N TYR A 52 43.63 6.23 -11.45
CA TYR A 52 42.36 5.66 -11.00
C TYR A 52 41.83 6.37 -9.74
N ILE A 53 42.67 6.60 -8.74
CA ILE A 53 42.30 7.36 -7.53
C ILE A 53 41.88 8.79 -7.90
N LYS A 54 42.58 9.43 -8.85
CA LYS A 54 42.22 10.75 -9.35
C LYS A 54 40.85 10.73 -10.04
N ALA A 55 40.55 9.70 -10.82
CA ALA A 55 39.25 9.53 -11.45
C ALA A 55 38.13 9.37 -10.42
N ILE A 56 38.34 8.55 -9.37
CA ILE A 56 37.39 8.43 -8.25
C ILE A 56 37.14 9.81 -7.64
N LYS A 57 38.19 10.51 -7.21
CA LYS A 57 38.08 11.84 -6.56
C LYS A 57 37.33 12.86 -7.41
N GLN A 58 37.51 12.83 -8.73
CA GLN A 58 36.81 13.73 -9.64
C GLN A 58 35.30 13.44 -9.70
N GLU A 59 34.91 12.17 -9.68
CA GLU A 59 33.52 11.74 -9.84
C GLU A 59 32.77 11.59 -8.49
N VAL A 60 33.41 11.83 -7.33
CA VAL A 60 32.77 11.79 -5.99
C VAL A 60 31.58 12.73 -5.87
N HIS A 61 31.53 13.82 -6.63
CA HIS A 61 30.41 14.76 -6.63
C HIS A 61 29.06 14.09 -6.96
N LEU A 62 29.06 12.93 -7.61
CA LEU A 62 27.86 12.16 -7.95
C LEU A 62 27.16 11.51 -6.75
N LEU A 63 27.81 11.46 -5.57
CA LEU A 63 27.14 11.08 -4.32
C LEU A 63 25.94 11.98 -3.97
N HIS A 64 25.98 13.24 -4.40
CA HIS A 64 24.92 14.23 -4.15
C HIS A 64 24.16 14.61 -5.43
N TRP A 65 24.32 13.83 -6.50
CA TRP A 65 23.69 14.14 -7.78
C TRP A 65 22.18 13.87 -7.71
N THR A 66 21.40 14.94 -7.86
CA THR A 66 19.95 14.86 -7.98
C THR A 66 19.60 14.43 -9.40
N TRP A 67 19.08 13.22 -9.53
CA TRP A 67 18.54 12.70 -10.78
C TRP A 67 17.38 13.59 -11.28
N GLU A 68 17.22 13.75 -12.59
CA GLU A 68 16.14 14.58 -13.17
C GLU A 68 14.77 14.15 -12.66
N LYS A 69 13.87 15.14 -12.48
CA LYS A 69 12.53 14.97 -11.86
C LYS A 69 11.80 13.78 -12.49
N GLY A 70 11.68 12.69 -11.75
CA GLY A 70 10.68 11.67 -12.04
C GLY A 70 9.31 12.07 -11.52
N ASP A 71 8.30 11.23 -11.74
CA ASP A 71 6.91 11.46 -11.32
C ASP A 71 6.69 11.52 -9.79
N GLU A 72 7.72 11.23 -9.00
CA GLU A 72 7.69 11.21 -7.54
C GLU A 72 8.50 12.40 -6.99
N PRO A 73 7.93 13.23 -6.08
CA PRO A 73 8.62 14.38 -5.49
C PRO A 73 9.67 13.98 -4.43
N ALA A 74 10.51 12.99 -4.75
CA ALA A 74 11.54 12.45 -3.86
C ALA A 74 12.91 12.34 -4.56
N ILE A 75 13.98 12.49 -3.77
CA ILE A 75 15.36 12.30 -4.21
C ILE A 75 15.64 10.81 -4.35
N ARG A 76 16.16 10.42 -5.52
CA ARG A 76 16.56 9.04 -5.80
C ARG A 76 17.80 8.65 -5.00
N SER A 77 17.79 7.46 -4.42
CA SER A 77 18.93 6.93 -3.65
C SER A 77 20.11 6.60 -4.57
N TYR A 78 21.33 6.82 -4.07
CA TYR A 78 22.59 6.60 -4.78
C TYR A 78 22.68 5.21 -5.43
N PHE A 79 22.32 4.16 -4.68
CA PHE A 79 22.44 2.77 -5.13
C PHE A 79 21.41 2.36 -6.20
N PHE A 80 20.39 3.18 -6.46
CA PHE A 80 19.36 2.91 -7.47
C PHE A 80 19.50 3.75 -8.74
N GLY A 81 20.62 4.49 -8.89
CA GLY A 81 20.87 5.33 -10.06
C GLY A 81 22.28 5.93 -10.07
N PRO A 82 22.55 6.99 -9.28
CA PRO A 82 23.82 7.73 -9.30
C PRO A 82 25.08 6.86 -9.21
N GLY A 83 25.06 5.78 -8.42
CA GLY A 83 26.21 4.88 -8.26
C GLY A 83 26.59 4.13 -9.54
N TYR A 84 25.62 3.76 -10.38
CA TYR A 84 25.89 3.15 -11.69
C TYR A 84 26.56 4.15 -12.63
N VAL A 85 26.09 5.40 -12.60
CA VAL A 85 26.65 6.49 -13.41
C VAL A 85 28.06 6.84 -12.95
N GLN A 86 28.30 6.91 -11.63
CA GLN A 86 29.61 7.15 -11.05
C GLN A 86 30.60 6.05 -11.41
N LEU A 87 30.21 4.77 -11.34
CA LEU A 87 31.06 3.66 -11.74
C LEU A 87 31.47 3.79 -13.22
N GLY A 88 30.51 3.98 -14.12
CA GLY A 88 30.79 4.13 -15.56
C GLY A 88 31.67 5.34 -15.89
N ARG A 89 31.41 6.49 -15.26
CA ARG A 89 32.22 7.71 -15.43
C ARG A 89 33.62 7.56 -14.87
N THR A 90 33.77 6.94 -13.70
CA THR A 90 35.08 6.69 -13.07
C THR A 90 35.95 5.83 -13.97
N ILE A 91 35.40 4.75 -14.52
CA ILE A 91 36.11 3.87 -15.45
C ILE A 91 36.54 4.66 -16.70
N LYS A 92 35.61 5.38 -17.35
CA LYS A 92 35.91 6.19 -18.53
C LYS A 92 36.98 7.26 -18.26
N THR A 93 36.88 7.95 -17.12
CA THR A 93 37.83 8.99 -16.71
C THR A 93 39.21 8.40 -16.38
N ALA A 94 39.27 7.21 -15.79
CA ALA A 94 40.53 6.51 -15.51
C ALA A 94 41.29 6.16 -16.80
N PHE A 95 40.59 5.60 -17.81
CA PHE A 95 41.18 5.34 -19.13
C PHE A 95 41.65 6.62 -19.83
N ARG A 96 40.87 7.71 -19.72
CA ARG A 96 41.28 9.02 -20.26
C ARG A 96 42.57 9.52 -19.61
N PHE A 97 42.66 9.48 -18.28
CA PHE A 97 43.88 9.88 -17.56
C PHE A 97 45.09 9.00 -17.87
N ASN A 98 44.87 7.71 -18.13
CA ASN A 98 45.94 6.83 -18.59
C ASN A 98 46.45 7.25 -19.98
N ALA A 99 45.55 7.49 -20.93
CA ALA A 99 45.91 7.99 -22.27
C ALA A 99 46.60 9.36 -22.23
N ASP A 100 46.14 10.28 -21.35
CA ASP A 100 46.75 11.60 -21.15
C ASP A 100 48.19 11.50 -20.59
N SER A 101 48.46 10.48 -19.77
CA SER A 101 49.79 10.22 -19.22
C SER A 101 50.78 9.84 -20.33
N GLY A 102 50.32 9.09 -21.34
CA GLY A 102 51.12 8.78 -22.54
C GLY A 102 51.50 10.03 -23.32
N ARG A 103 50.61 11.03 -23.43
CA ARG A 103 50.94 12.30 -24.11
C ARG A 103 52.03 13.10 -23.38
N LYS A 104 52.11 13.00 -22.04
CA LYS A 104 53.17 13.67 -21.26
C LYS A 104 54.56 13.09 -21.52
N VAL A 105 54.64 11.79 -21.85
CA VAL A 105 55.91 11.14 -22.25
C VAL A 105 56.52 11.83 -23.47
N ASN A 106 55.71 12.21 -24.46
CA ASN A 106 56.18 12.91 -25.66
C ASN A 106 56.84 14.25 -25.31
N ALA A 107 56.21 15.02 -24.42
CA ALA A 107 56.76 16.29 -23.97
C ALA A 107 58.08 16.11 -23.22
N THR A 108 58.21 15.06 -22.40
CA THR A 108 59.46 14.73 -21.70
C THR A 108 60.54 14.24 -22.66
N ALA A 109 60.21 13.33 -23.58
CA ALA A 109 61.14 12.81 -24.59
C ALA A 109 61.68 13.90 -25.52
N ALA A 110 60.84 14.88 -25.87
CA ALA A 110 61.25 16.04 -26.68
C ALA A 110 62.34 16.89 -25.99
N LYS A 111 62.34 17.00 -24.65
CA LYS A 111 63.37 17.74 -23.90
C LYS A 111 64.76 17.06 -23.93
N PHE A 112 64.81 15.76 -24.20
CA PHE A 112 66.06 14.99 -24.26
C PHE A 112 66.71 14.99 -25.66
N LYS A 113 65.96 15.32 -26.72
CA LYS A 113 66.50 15.38 -28.10
C LYS A 113 67.41 16.61 -28.24
N ARG A 114 68.65 16.42 -28.69
CA ARG A 114 69.64 17.49 -28.92
C ARG A 114 70.39 17.23 -30.22
N THR A 115 70.58 18.26 -31.03
CA THR A 115 71.23 18.18 -32.35
C THR A 115 72.74 18.46 -32.24
N GLY A 116 73.57 17.52 -32.71
CA GLY A 116 75.03 17.68 -32.90
C GLY A 116 75.92 16.67 -32.17
N GLY A 117 76.81 15.99 -32.91
CA GLY A 117 77.84 15.08 -32.41
C GLY A 117 77.36 13.65 -32.04
N ILE A 118 78.32 12.72 -31.82
CA ILE A 118 78.07 11.32 -31.43
C ILE A 118 77.23 11.24 -30.14
N LEU A 119 77.52 12.10 -29.17
CA LEU A 119 76.77 12.20 -27.91
C LEU A 119 75.30 12.65 -28.12
N GLY A 120 75.04 13.50 -29.12
CA GLY A 120 73.70 13.94 -29.51
C GLY A 120 72.89 12.83 -30.19
N ALA A 121 73.54 12.03 -31.04
CA ALA A 121 72.94 10.83 -31.64
C ALA A 121 72.54 9.81 -30.56
N CYS A 122 73.43 9.50 -29.61
CA CYS A 122 73.13 8.61 -28.49
C CYS A 122 71.95 9.10 -27.63
N LYS A 123 71.88 10.40 -27.32
CA LYS A 123 70.74 10.97 -26.56
C LYS A 123 69.42 10.90 -27.33
N THR A 124 69.47 11.09 -28.65
CA THR A 124 68.28 10.99 -29.51
C THR A 124 67.77 9.56 -29.57
N VAL A 125 68.65 8.58 -29.77
CA VAL A 125 68.30 7.14 -29.72
C VAL A 125 67.76 6.76 -28.34
N GLY A 126 68.40 7.22 -27.26
CA GLY A 126 67.91 7.01 -25.89
C GLY A 126 66.51 7.61 -25.66
N ALA A 127 66.21 8.78 -26.23
CA ALA A 127 64.88 9.38 -26.17
C ALA A 127 63.83 8.55 -26.92
N TRP A 128 64.16 7.98 -28.09
CA TRP A 128 63.27 7.08 -28.83
C TRP A 128 63.00 5.78 -28.05
N ILE A 129 64.04 5.16 -27.48
CA ILE A 129 63.90 3.97 -26.64
C ILE A 129 63.03 4.26 -25.42
N TYR A 130 63.29 5.37 -24.72
CA TYR A 130 62.45 5.81 -23.59
C TYR A 130 60.99 5.99 -23.99
N GLN A 131 60.74 6.59 -25.16
CA GLN A 131 59.40 6.87 -25.65
C GLN A 131 58.65 5.58 -26.02
N LEU A 132 59.30 4.65 -26.73
CA LEU A 132 58.75 3.34 -27.09
C LEU A 132 58.44 2.51 -25.83
N VAL A 133 59.39 2.40 -24.91
CA VAL A 133 59.24 1.65 -23.65
C VAL A 133 58.14 2.26 -22.78
N SER A 134 58.13 3.58 -22.63
CA SER A 134 57.09 4.28 -21.87
C SER A 134 55.70 4.13 -22.48
N TYR A 135 55.58 4.07 -23.82
CA TYR A 135 54.31 3.79 -24.47
C TYR A 135 53.82 2.37 -24.23
N ILE A 136 54.70 1.38 -24.32
CA ILE A 136 54.36 -0.01 -24.00
C ILE A 136 53.89 -0.11 -22.54
N ILE A 137 54.61 0.53 -21.61
CA ILE A 137 54.23 0.54 -20.19
C ILE A 137 52.87 1.23 -19.97
N ILE A 138 52.66 2.42 -20.53
CA ILE A 138 51.43 3.18 -20.24
C ILE A 138 50.21 2.59 -20.95
N PHE A 139 50.33 2.27 -22.23
CA PHE A 139 49.19 1.79 -23.01
C PHE A 139 48.92 0.30 -22.83
N LEU A 140 49.95 -0.55 -22.68
CA LEU A 140 49.74 -1.98 -22.46
C LEU A 140 49.52 -2.26 -20.97
N VAL A 141 50.53 -2.01 -20.14
CA VAL A 141 50.48 -2.34 -18.70
C VAL A 141 49.47 -1.44 -17.97
N GLY A 142 49.50 -0.12 -18.22
CA GLY A 142 48.59 0.82 -17.59
C GLY A 142 47.12 0.55 -17.94
N SER A 143 46.80 0.19 -19.18
CA SER A 143 45.41 -0.15 -19.57
C SER A 143 44.96 -1.46 -18.94
N VAL A 144 45.82 -2.49 -18.91
CA VAL A 144 45.52 -3.76 -18.23
C VAL A 144 45.24 -3.51 -16.75
N LEU A 145 46.07 -2.70 -16.07
CA LEU A 145 45.85 -2.35 -14.67
C LEU A 145 44.59 -1.50 -14.47
N CYS A 146 44.25 -0.59 -15.39
CA CYS A 146 42.97 0.12 -15.37
C CYS A 146 41.79 -0.83 -15.50
N VAL A 147 41.87 -1.87 -16.33
CA VAL A 147 40.85 -2.93 -16.39
C VAL A 147 40.76 -3.64 -15.05
N VAL A 148 41.89 -4.08 -14.47
CA VAL A 148 41.91 -4.76 -13.16
C VAL A 148 41.29 -3.90 -12.06
N PHE A 149 41.67 -2.63 -11.93
CA PHE A 149 41.07 -1.72 -10.95
C PHE A 149 39.58 -1.46 -11.22
N SER A 150 39.17 -1.41 -12.49
CA SER A 150 37.75 -1.29 -12.86
C SER A 150 36.96 -2.54 -12.47
N LEU A 151 37.53 -3.73 -12.62
CA LEU A 151 36.92 -4.98 -12.18
C LEU A 151 36.78 -5.02 -10.66
N ILE A 152 37.82 -4.62 -9.91
CA ILE A 152 37.79 -4.56 -8.43
C ILE A 152 36.75 -3.55 -7.94
N HIS A 153 36.77 -2.32 -8.46
CA HIS A 153 35.80 -1.29 -8.07
C HIS A 153 34.37 -1.67 -8.49
N GLY A 154 34.23 -2.25 -9.69
CA GLY A 154 32.97 -2.78 -10.19
C GLY A 154 32.43 -3.90 -9.29
N SER A 155 33.25 -4.89 -8.94
CA SER A 155 32.83 -6.00 -8.08
C SER A 155 32.41 -5.52 -6.70
N ILE A 156 33.16 -4.61 -6.08
CA ILE A 156 32.80 -4.01 -4.78
C ILE A 156 31.45 -3.29 -4.89
N THR A 157 31.30 -2.43 -5.90
CA THR A 157 30.07 -1.66 -6.11
C THR A 157 28.88 -2.57 -6.38
N THR A 158 29.05 -3.61 -7.21
CA THR A 158 28.03 -4.61 -7.50
C THR A 158 27.61 -5.37 -6.26
N VAL A 159 28.55 -5.78 -5.39
CA VAL A 159 28.21 -6.45 -4.12
C VAL A 159 27.36 -5.55 -3.24
N PHE A 160 27.74 -4.28 -3.06
CA PHE A 160 26.93 -3.33 -2.26
C PHE A 160 25.56 -3.06 -2.88
N MET A 161 25.48 -2.94 -4.22
CA MET A 161 24.21 -2.81 -4.91
C MET A 161 23.34 -4.03 -4.68
N LEU A 162 23.85 -5.25 -4.91
CA LEU A 162 23.13 -6.50 -4.68
C LEU A 162 22.59 -6.60 -3.24
N LEU A 163 23.42 -6.31 -2.24
CA LEU A 163 22.99 -6.27 -0.84
C LEU A 163 21.85 -5.26 -0.63
N THR A 164 21.94 -4.09 -1.26
CA THR A 164 20.88 -3.06 -1.19
C THR A 164 19.59 -3.53 -1.86
N TYR A 165 19.66 -4.21 -3.02
CA TYR A 165 18.50 -4.79 -3.68
C TYR A 165 17.85 -5.90 -2.85
N VAL A 166 18.64 -6.80 -2.26
CA VAL A 166 18.13 -7.85 -1.35
C VAL A 166 17.41 -7.21 -0.16
N LEU A 167 18.04 -6.21 0.48
CA LEU A 167 17.44 -5.51 1.62
C LEU A 167 16.14 -4.79 1.25
N PHE A 168 16.10 -4.16 0.08
CA PHE A 168 14.89 -3.58 -0.49
C PHE A 168 13.80 -4.64 -0.69
N SER A 169 14.10 -5.74 -1.37
CA SER A 169 13.14 -6.80 -1.67
C SER A 169 12.57 -7.43 -0.41
N VAL A 170 13.41 -7.70 0.61
CA VAL A 170 12.96 -8.21 1.91
C VAL A 170 12.06 -7.19 2.60
N THR A 171 12.47 -5.92 2.68
CA THR A 171 11.69 -4.87 3.34
C THR A 171 10.34 -4.65 2.66
N TRP A 172 10.33 -4.61 1.32
CA TRP A 172 9.13 -4.50 0.52
C TRP A 172 8.19 -5.69 0.74
N LEU A 173 8.73 -6.92 0.74
CA LEU A 173 7.95 -8.12 0.98
C LEU A 173 7.35 -8.13 2.39
N VAL A 174 8.13 -7.80 3.42
CA VAL A 174 7.65 -7.71 4.81
C VAL A 174 6.54 -6.66 4.95
N ASP A 175 6.69 -5.49 4.34
CA ASP A 175 5.65 -4.44 4.36
C ASP A 175 4.35 -4.91 3.70
N ARG A 176 4.44 -5.62 2.55
CA ARG A 176 3.27 -6.18 1.86
C ARG A 176 2.62 -7.32 2.63
N LEU A 177 3.41 -8.25 3.15
CA LEU A 177 2.91 -9.36 3.96
C LEU A 177 2.24 -8.85 5.23
N TYR A 178 2.79 -7.81 5.87
CA TYR A 178 2.17 -7.18 7.03
C TYR A 178 0.77 -6.65 6.71
N LEU A 179 0.60 -5.96 5.58
CA LEU A 179 -0.69 -5.43 5.16
C LEU A 179 -1.72 -6.52 4.85
N VAL A 180 -1.31 -7.52 4.07
CA VAL A 180 -2.19 -8.62 3.68
C VAL A 180 -2.58 -9.46 4.90
N LYS A 181 -1.62 -9.79 5.77
CA LYS A 181 -1.86 -10.58 6.99
C LYS A 181 -2.84 -9.87 7.94
N ASN A 182 -2.69 -8.56 8.11
CA ASN A 182 -3.54 -7.77 9.00
C ASN A 182 -4.81 -7.25 8.32
N LYS A 183 -5.04 -7.60 7.04
CA LYS A 183 -6.16 -7.13 6.22
C LYS A 183 -6.31 -5.60 6.23
N ILE A 184 -5.17 -4.90 6.26
CA ILE A 184 -5.13 -3.44 6.23
C ILE A 184 -5.27 -3.00 4.78
N ARG A 185 -6.22 -2.11 4.54
CA ARG A 185 -6.46 -1.49 3.25
C ARG A 185 -7.09 -0.12 3.45
N SER A 186 -7.19 0.65 2.39
CA SER A 186 -7.85 1.95 2.41
C SER A 186 -9.02 1.95 1.44
N ASP A 187 -10.16 2.40 1.96
CA ASP A 187 -11.40 2.55 1.21
C ASP A 187 -11.71 4.06 1.12
N CYS A 188 -11.95 4.57 -0.09
CA CYS A 188 -12.23 5.98 -0.28
C CYS A 188 -13.69 6.29 0.09
N PRO A 189 -13.97 7.30 0.93
CA PRO A 189 -15.34 7.65 1.28
C PRO A 189 -16.12 8.36 0.16
N ASN A 190 -15.42 8.91 -0.84
CA ASN A 190 -16.01 9.77 -1.87
C ASN A 190 -16.21 9.03 -3.20
N CYS A 191 -15.18 8.36 -3.72
CA CYS A 191 -15.30 7.56 -4.95
C CYS A 191 -15.47 6.06 -4.70
N HIS A 192 -15.38 5.60 -3.45
CA HIS A 192 -15.53 4.18 -3.09
C HIS A 192 -14.50 3.23 -3.72
N SER A 193 -13.43 3.78 -4.30
CA SER A 193 -12.31 2.97 -4.76
C SER A 193 -11.53 2.37 -3.59
N HIS A 194 -11.00 1.17 -3.81
CA HIS A 194 -10.23 0.41 -2.83
C HIS A 194 -8.80 0.26 -3.31
N PHE A 195 -7.86 0.40 -2.40
CA PHE A 195 -6.44 0.26 -2.72
C PHE A 195 -5.64 -0.13 -1.48
N LEU A 196 -4.55 -0.85 -1.73
CA LEU A 196 -3.66 -1.31 -0.66
C LEU A 196 -2.79 -0.19 -0.10
N ILE A 197 -2.43 0.80 -0.95
CA ILE A 197 -1.54 1.90 -0.57
C ILE A 197 -2.09 3.22 -1.12
N PRO A 198 -2.47 4.17 -0.24
CA PRO A 198 -2.87 5.51 -0.64
C PRO A 198 -1.67 6.36 -1.08
N HIS A 199 -1.98 7.54 -1.62
CA HIS A 199 -0.99 8.60 -1.77
C HIS A 199 -0.79 9.31 -0.42
N PHE A 200 0.42 9.81 -0.14
CA PHE A 200 0.75 10.46 1.13
C PHE A 200 1.29 11.86 0.93
N MET A 201 0.88 12.79 1.77
CA MET A 201 1.35 14.18 1.68
C MET A 201 2.56 14.43 2.58
N CYS A 202 3.52 15.21 2.07
CA CYS A 202 4.65 15.70 2.85
C CYS A 202 4.18 16.77 3.84
N PRO A 203 4.38 16.61 5.16
CA PRO A 203 3.89 17.56 6.17
C PRO A 203 4.61 18.91 6.15
N LYS A 204 5.74 19.01 5.45
CA LYS A 204 6.54 20.25 5.37
C LYS A 204 6.18 21.12 4.17
N CYS A 205 5.89 20.51 3.01
CA CYS A 205 5.71 21.26 1.76
C CYS A 205 4.42 20.94 1.01
N GLY A 206 3.60 20.01 1.49
CA GLY A 206 2.31 19.67 0.88
C GLY A 206 2.39 18.83 -0.40
N GLU A 207 3.59 18.46 -0.87
CA GLU A 207 3.74 17.63 -2.06
C GLU A 207 3.22 16.20 -1.81
N VAL A 208 2.50 15.65 -2.80
CA VAL A 208 1.87 14.34 -2.72
C VAL A 208 2.77 13.27 -3.32
N HIS A 209 3.15 12.32 -2.48
CA HIS A 209 3.97 11.17 -2.80
C HIS A 209 3.09 9.99 -3.23
N LYS A 210 3.17 9.63 -4.52
CA LYS A 210 2.34 8.56 -5.12
C LYS A 210 2.90 7.17 -4.86
N LYS A 211 4.22 7.07 -4.69
CA LYS A 211 4.95 5.81 -4.52
C LYS A 211 5.76 5.83 -3.22
N LEU A 212 5.14 6.22 -2.10
CA LEU A 212 5.78 6.18 -0.78
C LEU A 212 5.85 4.73 -0.22
N VAL A 213 6.64 3.90 -0.90
CA VAL A 213 6.89 2.48 -0.60
C VAL A 213 8.39 2.22 -0.66
N PRO A 214 8.92 1.15 -0.02
CA PRO A 214 10.32 0.80 -0.19
C PRO A 214 10.65 0.73 -1.68
N GLY A 215 11.73 1.37 -2.10
CA GLY A 215 12.06 1.45 -3.52
C GLY A 215 13.24 2.37 -3.85
N PRO A 216 13.35 2.83 -5.11
CA PRO A 216 14.48 3.64 -5.59
C PRO A 216 14.69 4.97 -4.86
N TYR A 217 13.64 5.49 -4.21
CA TYR A 217 13.67 6.74 -3.46
C TYR A 217 14.04 6.55 -1.97
N GLY A 218 14.14 5.30 -1.53
CA GLY A 218 14.56 4.92 -0.18
C GLY A 218 13.95 3.59 0.28
N ILE A 219 14.69 2.82 1.07
CA ILE A 219 14.19 1.53 1.59
C ILE A 219 13.25 1.76 2.78
N TRP A 220 13.67 2.59 3.74
CA TRP A 220 12.87 2.88 4.94
C TRP A 220 12.32 4.30 4.99
N LYS A 221 13.03 5.25 4.36
CA LYS A 221 12.65 6.67 4.32
C LYS A 221 12.96 7.26 2.96
N HIS A 222 11.99 7.97 2.38
CA HIS A 222 12.20 8.83 1.21
C HIS A 222 12.65 10.20 1.66
N THR A 223 13.50 10.86 0.87
CA THR A 223 13.82 12.28 1.10
C THR A 223 13.04 13.10 0.10
N CYS A 224 12.04 13.85 0.55
CA CYS A 224 11.28 14.78 -0.27
C CYS A 224 12.21 15.84 -0.86
N THR A 225 11.85 16.45 -1.99
CA THR A 225 12.61 17.55 -2.61
C THR A 225 12.78 18.76 -1.68
N CYS A 226 11.91 18.94 -0.69
CA CYS A 226 12.03 19.96 0.37
C CYS A 226 13.00 19.59 1.51
N GLY A 227 13.65 18.42 1.42
CA GLY A 227 14.58 17.85 2.40
C GLY A 227 13.94 17.04 3.53
N GLN A 228 12.61 17.00 3.62
CA GLN A 228 11.91 16.23 4.66
C GLN A 228 12.06 14.72 4.44
N LYS A 229 12.37 13.97 5.51
CA LYS A 229 12.44 12.50 5.47
C LYS A 229 11.09 11.89 5.79
N LEU A 230 10.50 11.20 4.83
CA LEU A 230 9.19 10.56 4.94
C LEU A 230 9.35 9.04 5.11
N PRO A 231 8.72 8.41 6.11
CA PRO A 231 8.77 6.96 6.27
C PRO A 231 8.11 6.22 5.10
N ALA A 232 8.79 5.21 4.57
CA ALA A 232 8.34 4.43 3.42
C ALA A 232 7.66 3.10 3.80
N THR A 233 7.68 2.69 5.07
CA THR A 233 7.06 1.45 5.57
C THR A 233 6.05 1.72 6.68
N PHE A 234 5.06 0.85 6.84
CA PHE A 234 4.02 0.99 7.87
C PHE A 234 4.57 0.93 9.29
N PHE A 235 5.46 -0.02 9.57
CA PHE A 235 6.12 -0.16 10.88
C PHE A 235 7.08 1.00 11.21
N ASN A 236 7.47 1.81 10.23
CA ASN A 236 8.30 3.00 10.43
C ASN A 236 7.48 4.31 10.47
N GLY A 237 6.15 4.21 10.59
CA GLY A 237 5.27 5.36 10.81
C GLY A 237 4.71 6.00 9.53
N ARG A 238 4.74 5.32 8.37
CA ARG A 238 4.05 5.80 7.15
C ARG A 238 2.58 6.13 7.41
N SER A 239 1.93 5.36 8.28
CA SER A 239 0.53 5.55 8.66
C SER A 239 0.19 6.88 9.33
N LYS A 240 1.20 7.59 9.85
CA LYS A 240 1.02 8.87 10.55
C LYS A 240 0.94 10.05 9.59
N LEU A 241 1.23 9.83 8.32
CA LEU A 241 1.11 10.85 7.28
C LEU A 241 -0.34 10.92 6.79
N GLU A 242 -0.77 12.12 6.44
CA GLU A 242 -2.06 12.33 5.79
C GLU A 242 -2.09 11.60 4.46
N ALA A 243 -3.19 10.89 4.24
CA ALA A 243 -3.35 9.97 3.13
C ALA A 243 -4.54 10.38 2.25
N PHE A 244 -4.36 10.20 0.95
CA PHE A 244 -5.30 10.63 -0.07
C PHE A 244 -5.61 9.49 -1.03
N CYS A 245 -6.83 9.50 -1.54
CA CYS A 245 -7.28 8.57 -2.56
C CYS A 245 -6.46 8.74 -3.86
N PRO A 246 -5.90 7.66 -4.44
CA PRO A 246 -5.20 7.72 -5.73
C PRO A 246 -6.07 8.18 -6.90
N ASP A 247 -7.38 7.93 -6.85
CA ASP A 247 -8.29 8.18 -7.98
C ASP A 247 -8.94 9.56 -7.91
N CYS A 248 -9.53 9.92 -6.76
CA CYS A 248 -10.25 11.19 -6.59
C CYS A 248 -9.54 12.22 -5.71
N SER A 249 -8.38 11.89 -5.14
CA SER A 249 -7.59 12.76 -4.26
C SER A 249 -8.33 13.25 -2.99
N ALA A 250 -9.41 12.60 -2.59
CA ALA A 250 -10.09 12.89 -1.33
C ALA A 250 -9.24 12.44 -0.12
N SER A 251 -9.32 13.19 0.98
CA SER A 251 -8.67 12.83 2.25
C SER A 251 -9.28 11.56 2.82
N LEU A 252 -8.42 10.66 3.32
CA LEU A 252 -8.81 9.39 3.91
C LEU A 252 -8.85 9.48 5.44
N VAL A 253 -9.80 8.76 6.04
CA VAL A 253 -10.00 8.70 7.50
C VAL A 253 -8.79 8.07 8.20
N ALA A 254 -8.31 6.96 7.66
CA ALA A 254 -7.11 6.29 8.13
C ALA A 254 -6.41 5.54 6.99
N SER A 255 -5.08 5.52 7.03
CA SER A 255 -4.24 4.78 6.08
C SER A 255 -3.77 3.42 6.59
N ASN A 256 -4.03 3.11 7.86
CA ASN A 256 -3.52 1.92 8.55
C ASN A 256 -4.56 1.28 9.46
N ALA A 257 -5.77 1.14 8.93
CA ALA A 257 -6.86 0.48 9.60
C ALA A 257 -7.31 -0.75 8.82
N ARG A 258 -7.79 -1.77 9.53
CA ARG A 258 -8.59 -2.83 8.94
C ARG A 258 -10.04 -2.32 8.85
N PRO A 259 -10.59 -2.13 7.65
CA PRO A 259 -11.99 -1.73 7.51
C PRO A 259 -12.93 -2.89 7.83
N ILE A 260 -14.06 -2.55 8.44
CA ILE A 260 -15.22 -3.40 8.68
C ILE A 260 -16.41 -2.60 8.17
N VAL A 261 -17.00 -3.03 7.06
CA VAL A 261 -17.97 -2.23 6.31
C VAL A 261 -19.31 -2.92 6.24
N PHE A 262 -20.33 -2.29 6.83
CA PHE A 262 -21.72 -2.68 6.68
C PHE A 262 -22.48 -1.67 5.84
N GLN A 263 -23.53 -2.13 5.18
CA GLN A 263 -24.35 -1.27 4.32
C GLN A 263 -25.81 -1.37 4.70
N LEU A 264 -26.45 -0.22 4.83
CA LEU A 264 -27.85 -0.08 5.17
C LEU A 264 -28.66 0.18 3.91
N VAL A 265 -29.63 -0.69 3.65
CA VAL A 265 -30.49 -0.67 2.47
C VAL A 265 -31.94 -0.70 2.93
N GLY A 266 -32.81 0.04 2.28
CA GLY A 266 -34.24 0.05 2.59
C GLY A 266 -34.98 1.14 1.83
N GLY A 267 -36.30 1.01 1.74
CA GLY A 267 -37.16 1.97 1.05
C GLY A 267 -37.07 3.39 1.62
N SER A 268 -37.51 4.37 0.84
CA SER A 268 -37.70 5.74 1.35
C SER A 268 -38.65 5.71 2.55
N LYS A 269 -38.39 6.47 3.62
CA LYS A 269 -39.12 6.43 4.91
C LYS A 269 -39.21 5.09 5.64
N ALA A 270 -38.41 4.08 5.27
CA ALA A 270 -38.34 2.81 6.00
C ALA A 270 -37.76 2.96 7.43
N GLY A 271 -37.16 4.12 7.75
CA GLY A 271 -36.55 4.41 9.06
C GLY A 271 -35.04 4.24 9.11
N LYS A 272 -34.33 4.29 7.96
CA LYS A 272 -32.87 4.12 7.89
C LYS A 272 -32.12 5.12 8.78
N THR A 273 -32.41 6.40 8.64
CA THR A 273 -31.74 7.48 9.40
C THR A 273 -32.01 7.36 10.91
N VAL A 274 -33.26 7.08 11.29
CA VAL A 274 -33.67 6.83 12.69
C VAL A 274 -32.95 5.60 13.25
N PHE A 275 -32.86 4.52 12.47
CA PHE A 275 -32.10 3.32 12.83
C PHE A 275 -30.63 3.62 13.07
N MET A 276 -30.00 4.45 12.21
CA MET A 276 -28.60 4.84 12.38
C MET A 276 -28.38 5.68 13.63
N ALA A 277 -29.28 6.61 13.94
CA ALA A 277 -29.20 7.44 15.15
C ALA A 277 -29.21 6.56 16.41
N ALA A 278 -30.23 5.68 16.52
CA ALA A 278 -30.34 4.72 17.61
C ALA A 278 -29.16 3.75 17.69
N PHE A 279 -28.72 3.20 16.55
CA PHE A 279 -27.60 2.28 16.51
C PHE A 279 -26.30 2.95 16.97
N PHE A 280 -25.95 4.11 16.42
CA PHE A 280 -24.69 4.77 16.76
C PHE A 280 -24.66 5.29 18.19
N HIS A 281 -25.78 5.77 18.73
CA HIS A 281 -25.90 6.13 20.14
C HIS A 281 -25.56 4.92 21.02
N ASN A 282 -26.31 3.82 20.89
CA ASN A 282 -26.12 2.60 21.67
C ASN A 282 -24.72 1.99 21.47
N TYR A 283 -24.20 2.01 20.24
CA TYR A 283 -22.89 1.45 19.92
C TYR A 283 -21.76 2.28 20.52
N LEU A 284 -21.81 3.62 20.44
CA LEU A 284 -20.81 4.49 21.05
C LEU A 284 -20.86 4.41 22.57
N GLU A 285 -22.06 4.36 23.17
CA GLU A 285 -22.23 4.13 24.61
C GLU A 285 -21.56 2.79 24.99
N LYS A 286 -21.90 1.70 24.31
CA LYS A 286 -21.31 0.37 24.54
C LYS A 286 -19.80 0.39 24.45
N LEU A 287 -19.22 1.01 23.42
CA LEU A 287 -17.77 1.12 23.26
C LEU A 287 -17.12 1.99 24.35
N SER A 288 -17.80 3.04 24.81
CA SER A 288 -17.28 3.94 25.85
C SER A 288 -17.11 3.26 27.22
N THR A 289 -17.90 2.22 27.51
CA THR A 289 -17.77 1.43 28.74
C THR A 289 -16.48 0.60 28.80
N LYS A 290 -15.84 0.36 27.65
CA LYS A 290 -14.67 -0.53 27.52
C LYS A 290 -13.37 0.28 27.59
N LYS A 291 -12.68 0.22 28.73
CA LYS A 291 -11.40 0.94 28.96
C LYS A 291 -10.28 0.61 27.97
N SER A 292 -10.29 -0.58 27.36
CA SER A 292 -9.30 -1.02 26.37
C SER A 292 -9.55 -0.47 24.96
N ILE A 293 -10.67 0.25 24.76
CA ILE A 293 -11.09 0.78 23.47
C ILE A 293 -11.02 2.31 23.50
N GLN A 294 -10.40 2.89 22.49
CA GLN A 294 -10.48 4.31 22.22
C GLN A 294 -11.14 4.54 20.85
N VAL A 295 -12.28 5.23 20.85
CA VAL A 295 -13.00 5.59 19.64
C VAL A 295 -12.60 7.00 19.21
N THR A 296 -12.36 7.18 17.91
CA THR A 296 -12.06 8.48 17.30
C THR A 296 -12.93 8.69 16.07
N ILE A 297 -13.61 9.85 16.04
CA ILE A 297 -14.33 10.35 14.86
C ILE A 297 -13.47 11.44 14.24
N ALA A 298 -13.10 11.28 12.96
CA ALA A 298 -12.34 12.28 12.24
C ALA A 298 -13.14 13.58 12.11
N GLU A 299 -12.47 14.73 12.19
CA GLU A 299 -13.10 16.07 12.23
C GLU A 299 -14.14 16.27 11.14
N GLN A 300 -13.83 15.84 9.92
CA GLN A 300 -14.71 15.95 8.75
C GLN A 300 -16.03 15.17 8.88
N TYR A 301 -16.12 14.19 9.79
CA TYR A 301 -17.34 13.42 10.03
C TYR A 301 -18.09 13.78 11.30
N ARG A 302 -17.48 14.57 12.20
CA ARG A 302 -18.12 14.95 13.47
C ARG A 302 -19.51 15.58 13.32
N PRO A 303 -19.75 16.48 12.34
CA PRO A 303 -21.09 17.06 12.16
C PRO A 303 -22.17 16.00 11.90
N TYR A 304 -21.88 14.97 11.11
CA TYR A 304 -22.84 13.90 10.82
C TYR A 304 -23.19 13.08 12.06
N PHE A 305 -22.22 12.81 12.94
CA PHE A 305 -22.48 12.11 14.21
C PHE A 305 -23.22 13.00 15.22
N GLN A 306 -22.98 14.31 15.22
CA GLN A 306 -23.73 15.26 16.04
C GLN A 306 -25.20 15.35 15.59
N GLU A 307 -25.44 15.28 14.28
CA GLU A 307 -26.79 15.26 13.71
C GLU A 307 -27.54 13.98 14.10
N LEU A 308 -26.88 12.81 14.03
CA LEU A 308 -27.45 11.56 14.53
C LEU A 308 -27.86 11.63 16.01
N GLU A 309 -27.01 12.24 16.85
CA GLU A 309 -27.30 12.41 18.27
C GLU A 309 -28.46 13.38 18.52
N GLN A 310 -28.59 14.44 17.72
CA GLN A 310 -29.73 15.35 17.78
C GLN A 310 -31.06 14.64 17.47
N TRP A 311 -31.08 13.81 16.43
CA TRP A 311 -32.26 13.01 16.09
C TRP A 311 -32.60 12.02 17.20
N TYR A 312 -31.60 11.36 17.78
CA TYR A 312 -31.80 10.47 18.93
C TYR A 312 -32.49 11.15 20.11
N GLN A 313 -32.16 12.43 20.36
CA GLN A 313 -32.77 13.25 21.41
C GLN A 313 -34.20 13.73 21.12
N GLY A 314 -34.81 13.30 20.00
CA GLY A 314 -36.18 13.64 19.65
C GLY A 314 -36.34 14.85 18.73
N ILE A 315 -35.25 15.40 18.17
CA ILE A 315 -35.35 16.44 17.15
C ILE A 315 -35.85 15.80 15.84
N ASP A 316 -36.81 16.46 15.19
CA ASP A 316 -37.37 16.00 13.92
C ASP A 316 -36.28 15.76 12.87
N CYS A 317 -36.25 14.52 12.37
CA CYS A 317 -35.37 14.13 11.29
C CYS A 317 -35.94 14.64 9.96
N PRO A 318 -35.28 15.56 9.24
CA PRO A 318 -35.72 15.96 7.92
C PRO A 318 -35.61 14.78 6.95
N ALA A 319 -36.41 14.80 5.89
CA ALA A 319 -36.26 13.83 4.81
C ALA A 319 -34.85 13.95 4.19
N THR A 320 -34.06 12.89 4.29
CA THR A 320 -32.69 12.85 3.78
C THR A 320 -32.70 13.06 2.26
N ALA A 321 -31.97 14.07 1.77
CA ALA A 321 -31.93 14.38 0.34
C ALA A 321 -31.38 13.19 -0.47
N GLN A 322 -32.18 12.72 -1.42
CA GLN A 322 -32.20 11.36 -1.99
C GLN A 322 -31.02 10.96 -2.92
N LEU A 323 -29.90 11.70 -2.95
CA LEU A 323 -28.94 11.60 -4.08
C LEU A 323 -27.52 11.14 -3.72
N ASN A 324 -27.11 11.10 -2.44
CA ASN A 324 -25.74 10.74 -2.07
C ASN A 324 -25.71 9.62 -1.02
N SER A 325 -24.85 8.61 -1.24
CA SER A 325 -24.52 7.63 -0.21
C SER A 325 -23.63 8.28 0.84
N GLN A 326 -24.01 8.21 2.11
CA GLN A 326 -23.22 8.76 3.22
C GLN A 326 -22.49 7.65 3.96
N MET A 327 -21.21 7.88 4.26
CA MET A 327 -20.39 6.97 5.09
C MET A 327 -20.28 7.51 6.52
N TYR A 328 -20.44 6.61 7.50
CA TYR A 328 -20.27 6.93 8.92
C TYR A 328 -19.09 6.12 9.51
N PRO A 329 -17.85 6.63 9.41
CA PRO A 329 -16.66 5.92 9.85
C PRO A 329 -16.33 6.17 11.33
N LEU A 330 -16.11 5.09 12.08
CA LEU A 330 -15.56 5.09 13.43
C LEU A 330 -14.18 4.43 13.44
N LEU A 331 -13.16 5.18 13.87
CA LEU A 331 -11.85 4.61 14.13
C LEU A 331 -11.81 4.06 15.55
N VAL A 332 -11.39 2.80 15.67
CA VAL A 332 -11.33 2.09 16.94
C VAL A 332 -9.91 1.58 17.18
N ASP A 333 -9.26 2.21 18.16
CA ASP A 333 -7.96 1.81 18.69
C ASP A 333 -8.12 0.86 19.87
N SER A 334 -7.30 -0.20 19.91
CA SER A 334 -7.35 -1.25 20.93
C SER A 334 -6.00 -1.96 21.09
N ASP A 335 -5.90 -2.84 22.08
CA ASP A 335 -4.77 -3.72 22.38
C ASP A 335 -4.48 -4.78 21.29
N LEU A 336 -5.41 -4.98 20.37
CA LEU A 336 -5.31 -5.89 19.23
C LEU A 336 -4.24 -5.49 18.17
N GLY A 337 -3.50 -4.39 18.37
CA GLY A 337 -2.30 -4.00 17.62
C GLY A 337 -2.52 -3.29 16.28
N VAL A 338 -3.67 -3.48 15.62
CA VAL A 338 -4.03 -2.80 14.36
C VAL A 338 -5.35 -2.04 14.55
N ARG A 339 -5.43 -0.80 14.10
CA ARG A 339 -6.67 -0.02 14.23
C ARG A 339 -7.80 -0.63 13.39
N ARG A 340 -9.04 -0.58 13.87
CA ARG A 340 -10.22 -0.94 13.07
C ARG A 340 -10.91 0.32 12.61
N GLN A 341 -11.47 0.27 11.41
CA GLN A 341 -12.37 1.29 10.93
C GLN A 341 -13.72 0.64 10.70
N PHE A 342 -14.62 0.76 11.68
CA PHE A 342 -16.00 0.31 11.52
C PHE A 342 -16.77 1.37 10.75
N SER A 343 -17.53 1.00 9.74
CA SER A 343 -18.25 1.97 8.91
C SER A 343 -19.58 1.41 8.45
N ILE A 344 -20.63 2.25 8.54
CA ILE A 344 -21.93 1.99 7.92
C ILE A 344 -22.10 2.96 6.75
N TYR A 345 -22.44 2.43 5.58
CA TYR A 345 -22.89 3.23 4.45
C TYR A 345 -24.41 3.27 4.45
N ASP A 346 -24.99 4.47 4.43
CA ASP A 346 -26.40 4.67 4.11
C ASP A 346 -26.56 4.81 2.60
N ILE A 347 -27.38 3.95 2.02
CA ILE A 347 -27.62 3.92 0.58
C ILE A 347 -29.10 4.20 0.37
N ALA A 348 -29.38 5.29 -0.33
CA ALA A 348 -30.73 5.67 -0.66
C ALA A 348 -31.38 4.57 -1.52
N GLY A 349 -32.58 4.10 -1.12
CA GLY A 349 -33.30 3.03 -1.81
C GLY A 349 -33.70 3.34 -3.25
N GLU A 350 -33.72 4.63 -3.61
CA GLU A 350 -34.02 5.13 -4.97
C GLU A 350 -32.79 5.11 -5.89
N MET A 351 -31.58 4.88 -5.34
CA MET A 351 -30.35 4.73 -6.14
C MET A 351 -30.33 3.45 -6.99
N PHE A 352 -31.31 2.58 -6.80
CA PHE A 352 -31.46 1.33 -7.53
C PHE A 352 -32.48 1.41 -8.67
N ASP A 353 -33.18 2.53 -8.82
CA ASP A 353 -34.03 2.78 -9.97
C ASP A 353 -33.15 3.12 -11.18
N GLY A 354 -33.17 2.25 -12.19
CA GLY A 354 -32.15 2.14 -13.25
C GLY A 354 -31.86 3.35 -14.15
N PHE A 355 -32.33 4.56 -13.83
CA PHE A 355 -32.02 5.81 -14.52
C PHE A 355 -30.81 6.56 -13.94
N THR A 356 -30.43 6.35 -12.67
CA THR A 356 -29.28 7.00 -12.01
C THR A 356 -28.05 6.09 -11.88
N ALA A 357 -28.25 4.77 -12.04
CA ALA A 357 -27.27 3.67 -11.91
C ALA A 357 -26.08 3.67 -12.91
N ASP A 358 -26.09 4.57 -13.89
CA ASP A 358 -25.10 4.61 -14.99
C ASP A 358 -23.82 5.39 -14.67
N SER A 359 -23.73 6.04 -13.50
CA SER A 359 -22.48 6.70 -13.12
C SER A 359 -21.46 5.68 -12.58
N GLN A 360 -20.22 5.71 -13.10
CA GLN A 360 -19.11 4.86 -12.64
C GLN A 360 -18.83 4.97 -11.13
N VAL A 361 -19.23 6.08 -10.50
CA VAL A 361 -19.13 6.34 -9.05
C VAL A 361 -20.08 5.44 -8.26
N GLN A 362 -21.30 5.21 -8.76
CA GLN A 362 -22.27 4.35 -8.10
C GLN A 362 -21.88 2.88 -8.19
N GLN A 363 -21.26 2.42 -9.27
CA GLN A 363 -20.80 1.04 -9.39
C GLN A 363 -19.70 0.68 -8.38
N GLN A 364 -18.93 1.66 -7.88
CA GLN A 364 -17.82 1.43 -6.94
C GLN A 364 -18.28 1.29 -5.47
N GLN A 365 -19.51 1.70 -5.15
CA GLN A 365 -20.03 1.77 -3.76
C GLN A 365 -20.11 0.43 -3.02
N PHE A 366 -20.23 -0.68 -3.75
CA PHE A 366 -20.40 -2.01 -3.16
C PHE A 366 -19.21 -2.95 -3.32
N HIS A 367 -18.09 -2.48 -3.90
CA HIS A 367 -16.93 -3.33 -4.25
C HIS A 367 -16.38 -4.19 -3.09
N TYR A 368 -16.65 -3.81 -1.85
CA TYR A 368 -16.45 -4.66 -0.70
C TYR A 368 -17.39 -4.31 0.45
N CYS A 369 -18.19 -5.29 0.88
CA CYS A 369 -19.07 -5.22 2.04
C CYS A 369 -18.85 -6.48 2.90
N ASP A 370 -18.73 -6.31 4.22
CA ASP A 370 -18.64 -7.45 5.15
C ASP A 370 -20.02 -7.91 5.63
N GLY A 371 -21.08 -7.11 5.44
CA GLY A 371 -22.45 -7.46 5.85
C GLY A 371 -23.51 -6.43 5.45
N LEU A 372 -24.72 -6.91 5.16
CA LEU A 372 -25.83 -6.12 4.65
C LEU A 372 -26.94 -6.01 5.71
N ILE A 373 -27.46 -4.81 5.93
CA ILE A 373 -28.62 -4.55 6.78
C ILE A 373 -29.75 -4.12 5.85
N PHE A 374 -30.75 -4.98 5.67
CA PHE A 374 -31.90 -4.72 4.81
C PHE A 374 -33.11 -4.39 5.67
N LEU A 375 -33.48 -3.11 5.69
CA LEU A 375 -34.55 -2.56 6.52
C LEU A 375 -35.90 -2.66 5.79
N ILE A 376 -36.84 -3.40 6.37
CA ILE A 376 -38.20 -3.59 5.86
C ILE A 376 -39.17 -2.83 6.77
N ASP A 377 -39.96 -1.94 6.18
CA ASP A 377 -41.15 -1.38 6.83
C ASP A 377 -42.34 -2.33 6.58
N PRO A 378 -42.92 -2.94 7.64
CA PRO A 378 -44.04 -3.87 7.48
C PRO A 378 -45.32 -3.21 6.95
N PHE A 379 -45.40 -1.87 6.91
CA PHE A 379 -46.52 -1.11 6.35
C PHE A 379 -46.22 -0.57 4.93
N SER A 380 -45.09 -0.96 4.32
CA SER A 380 -44.72 -0.53 2.96
C SER A 380 -45.64 -1.09 1.87
N SER A 381 -46.12 -2.32 2.04
CA SER A 381 -47.05 -3.00 1.14
C SER A 381 -47.77 -4.14 1.88
N GLY A 382 -48.67 -4.85 1.19
CA GLY A 382 -49.35 -6.02 1.75
C GLY A 382 -50.52 -5.69 2.68
N ASP A 383 -50.90 -6.67 3.49
CA ASP A 383 -52.17 -6.70 4.21
C ASP A 383 -52.21 -5.71 5.38
N LEU A 384 -51.07 -5.46 6.05
CA LEU A 384 -51.00 -4.45 7.11
C LEU A 384 -51.22 -3.03 6.58
N ARG A 385 -50.69 -2.73 5.39
CA ARG A 385 -50.92 -1.43 4.73
C ARG A 385 -52.38 -1.30 4.31
N ASN A 386 -52.93 -2.32 3.68
CA ASN A 386 -54.34 -2.33 3.22
C ASN A 386 -55.30 -2.19 4.40
N GLY A 387 -55.11 -2.96 5.47
CA GLY A 387 -55.92 -2.86 6.68
C GLY A 387 -55.83 -1.47 7.33
N ARG A 388 -54.64 -0.85 7.33
CA ARG A 388 -54.48 0.53 7.84
C ARG A 388 -55.21 1.57 6.99
N ILE A 389 -55.23 1.40 5.67
CA ILE A 389 -56.00 2.25 4.74
C ILE A 389 -57.50 2.09 4.99
N GLU A 390 -57.97 0.86 5.14
CA GLU A 390 -59.37 0.54 5.44
C GLU A 390 -59.83 1.16 6.78
N ASP A 391 -58.95 1.15 7.78
CA ASP A 391 -59.17 1.78 9.08
C ASP A 391 -59.07 3.32 9.04
N GLY A 392 -58.76 3.93 7.89
CA GLY A 392 -58.58 5.38 7.73
C GLY A 392 -57.35 5.93 8.44
N GLY A 393 -56.33 5.09 8.68
CA GLY A 393 -55.10 5.48 9.35
C GLY A 393 -54.21 6.36 8.48
N ASP A 394 -53.41 7.21 9.12
CA ASP A 394 -52.37 7.99 8.44
C ASP A 394 -51.23 7.05 7.99
N LEU A 395 -50.77 7.27 6.75
CA LEU A 395 -49.66 6.55 6.13
C LEU A 395 -48.42 7.41 5.89
N SER A 396 -48.48 8.70 6.24
CA SER A 396 -47.42 9.68 5.96
C SER A 396 -46.03 9.25 6.44
N ASP A 397 -46.00 8.56 7.59
CA ASP A 397 -44.80 8.05 8.27
C ASP A 397 -44.28 6.71 7.71
N PHE A 398 -45.00 6.03 6.83
CA PHE A 398 -44.60 4.73 6.27
C PHE A 398 -43.90 4.84 4.92
N SER A 399 -43.17 3.78 4.56
CA SER A 399 -42.49 3.72 3.28
C SER A 399 -43.49 3.71 2.11
N ASP A 400 -43.27 4.61 1.15
CA ASP A 400 -44.03 4.68 -0.09
C ASP A 400 -43.54 3.67 -1.15
N MET A 401 -42.38 3.05 -0.93
CA MET A 401 -41.80 2.03 -1.82
C MET A 401 -42.14 0.63 -1.32
N ALA A 402 -42.67 -0.24 -2.18
CA ALA A 402 -42.94 -1.61 -1.82
C ALA A 402 -41.64 -2.36 -1.47
N ALA A 403 -41.66 -3.17 -0.39
CA ALA A 403 -40.48 -3.93 0.02
C ALA A 403 -39.96 -4.87 -1.08
N GLU A 404 -40.84 -5.38 -1.93
CA GLU A 404 -40.50 -6.24 -3.08
C GLU A 404 -39.69 -5.49 -4.14
N ASP A 405 -40.08 -4.26 -4.46
CA ASP A 405 -39.36 -3.42 -5.42
C ASP A 405 -37.96 -3.09 -4.90
N VAL A 406 -37.86 -2.71 -3.62
CA VAL A 406 -36.57 -2.42 -2.97
C VAL A 406 -35.67 -3.67 -2.99
N ALA A 407 -36.21 -4.85 -2.67
CA ALA A 407 -35.44 -6.09 -2.68
C ALA A 407 -34.99 -6.47 -4.09
N THR A 408 -35.89 -6.38 -5.07
CA THR A 408 -35.61 -6.70 -6.48
C THR A 408 -34.56 -5.76 -7.06
N ASN A 409 -34.73 -4.45 -6.85
CA ASN A 409 -33.79 -3.44 -7.32
C ASN A 409 -32.41 -3.62 -6.67
N PHE A 410 -32.38 -3.91 -5.37
CA PHE A 410 -31.15 -4.20 -4.65
C PHE A 410 -30.42 -5.46 -5.17
N ILE A 411 -31.14 -6.57 -5.36
CA ILE A 411 -30.58 -7.82 -5.90
C ILE A 411 -30.05 -7.60 -7.33
N ASN A 412 -30.83 -6.94 -8.19
CA ASN A 412 -30.41 -6.61 -9.55
C ASN A 412 -29.14 -5.76 -9.56
N TYR A 413 -29.05 -4.79 -8.65
CA TYR A 413 -27.87 -3.96 -8.48
C TYR A 413 -26.64 -4.80 -8.06
N LEU A 414 -26.78 -5.72 -7.09
CA LEU A 414 -25.69 -6.62 -6.68
C LEU A 414 -25.20 -7.53 -7.82
N ILE A 415 -26.11 -7.98 -8.68
CA ILE A 415 -25.76 -8.78 -9.86
C ILE A 415 -25.00 -7.93 -10.88
N ARG A 416 -25.48 -6.72 -11.18
CA ARG A 416 -24.85 -5.79 -12.15
C ARG A 416 -23.44 -5.39 -11.74
N THR A 417 -23.22 -5.17 -10.45
CA THR A 417 -21.92 -4.79 -9.87
C THR A 417 -20.97 -5.98 -9.69
N GLY A 418 -21.44 -7.20 -9.95
CA GLY A 418 -20.62 -8.43 -9.87
C GLY A 418 -20.43 -8.98 -8.46
N HIS A 419 -21.15 -8.44 -7.46
CA HIS A 419 -21.14 -8.92 -6.07
C HIS A 419 -21.96 -10.19 -5.85
N ALA A 420 -22.92 -10.43 -6.74
CA ALA A 420 -23.59 -11.71 -6.84
C ALA A 420 -23.57 -12.19 -8.29
N LYS A 421 -23.57 -13.51 -8.47
CA LYS A 421 -23.79 -14.10 -9.79
C LYS A 421 -25.28 -14.38 -9.90
N ALA A 422 -25.88 -14.11 -11.06
CA ALA A 422 -27.30 -14.33 -11.31
C ALA A 422 -27.78 -15.76 -10.98
N ASN A 423 -26.87 -16.74 -10.92
CA ASN A 423 -27.15 -18.14 -10.62
C ASN A 423 -26.31 -18.70 -9.46
N THR A 424 -25.86 -17.86 -8.53
CA THR A 424 -25.13 -18.32 -7.33
C THR A 424 -25.52 -17.49 -6.13
N ARG A 425 -25.82 -18.17 -5.02
CA ARG A 425 -26.12 -17.49 -3.76
C ARG A 425 -24.97 -16.60 -3.34
N CYS A 426 -25.29 -15.38 -2.90
CA CYS A 426 -24.36 -14.49 -2.26
C CYS A 426 -23.98 -15.04 -0.88
N ASN A 427 -22.69 -14.98 -0.56
CA ASN A 427 -22.15 -15.42 0.74
C ASN A 427 -21.98 -14.27 1.72
N ILE A 428 -22.26 -13.03 1.30
CA ILE A 428 -22.27 -11.87 2.19
C ILE A 428 -23.45 -12.06 3.16
N PRO A 429 -23.22 -11.97 4.49
CA PRO A 429 -24.29 -12.08 5.46
C PRO A 429 -25.27 -10.92 5.29
N ILE A 430 -26.57 -11.23 5.37
CA ILE A 430 -27.64 -10.23 5.31
C ILE A 430 -28.55 -10.35 6.54
N ALA A 431 -28.73 -9.24 7.24
CA ALA A 431 -29.70 -9.09 8.31
C ALA A 431 -30.95 -8.41 7.76
N VAL A 432 -32.07 -9.12 7.73
CA VAL A 432 -33.36 -8.55 7.36
C VAL A 432 -33.99 -7.98 8.62
N VAL A 433 -33.96 -6.65 8.74
CA VAL A 433 -34.44 -5.92 9.92
C VAL A 433 -35.85 -5.43 9.66
N ILE A 434 -36.82 -5.94 10.42
CA ILE A 434 -38.22 -5.50 10.40
C ILE A 434 -38.32 -4.27 11.30
N ALA A 435 -38.40 -3.09 10.68
CA ALA A 435 -38.47 -1.81 11.35
C ALA A 435 -39.87 -1.55 11.95
N LYS A 436 -39.96 -0.49 12.76
CA LYS A 436 -41.21 -0.03 13.40
C LYS A 436 -41.93 -1.14 14.17
N ALA A 437 -41.14 -2.06 14.73
CA ALA A 437 -41.67 -3.23 15.43
C ALA A 437 -42.26 -2.90 16.80
N ASP A 438 -42.20 -1.64 17.24
CA ASP A 438 -42.91 -1.09 18.40
C ASP A 438 -44.42 -0.97 18.18
N ILE A 439 -44.85 -0.85 16.91
CA ILE A 439 -46.27 -0.79 16.56
C ILE A 439 -46.97 -2.04 17.06
N LYS A 440 -48.11 -1.85 17.72
CA LYS A 440 -48.80 -2.86 18.53
C LYS A 440 -49.08 -4.15 17.77
N GLU A 441 -49.53 -4.04 16.52
CA GLU A 441 -49.84 -5.15 15.61
C GLU A 441 -48.58 -6.01 15.35
N VAL A 442 -47.43 -5.37 15.16
CA VAL A 442 -46.14 -6.02 14.91
C VAL A 442 -45.55 -6.56 16.22
N LYS A 443 -45.46 -5.73 17.27
CA LYS A 443 -44.89 -6.07 18.59
C LYS A 443 -45.55 -7.28 19.23
N ARG A 444 -46.85 -7.48 19.01
CA ARG A 444 -47.61 -8.62 19.54
C ARG A 444 -47.18 -9.97 18.95
N VAL A 445 -46.68 -9.97 17.71
CA VAL A 445 -46.29 -11.17 16.98
C VAL A 445 -44.79 -11.42 17.10
N ILE A 446 -43.98 -10.40 16.84
CA ILE A 446 -42.51 -10.54 16.75
C ILE A 446 -41.74 -9.74 17.82
N GLY A 447 -42.43 -9.22 18.84
CA GLY A 447 -41.77 -8.49 19.92
C GLY A 447 -40.89 -9.40 20.81
N PRO A 448 -39.88 -8.83 21.50
CA PRO A 448 -38.91 -9.61 22.29
C PRO A 448 -39.57 -10.52 23.35
N ALA A 449 -40.59 -10.01 24.04
CA ALA A 449 -41.32 -10.78 25.06
C ALA A 449 -42.06 -12.00 24.48
N LYS A 450 -42.58 -11.87 23.25
CA LYS A 450 -43.29 -12.96 22.55
C LYS A 450 -42.32 -14.04 22.11
N ILE A 451 -41.19 -13.66 21.50
CA ILE A 451 -40.11 -14.57 21.10
C ILE A 451 -39.57 -15.35 22.32
N GLN A 452 -39.27 -14.66 23.42
CA GLN A 452 -38.82 -15.32 24.65
C GLN A 452 -39.88 -16.27 25.23
N SER A 453 -41.17 -15.90 25.16
CA SER A 453 -42.26 -16.76 25.61
C SER A 453 -42.35 -18.05 24.80
N ILE A 454 -42.18 -17.99 23.47
CA ILE A 454 -42.21 -19.15 22.58
C ILE A 454 -41.05 -20.09 22.86
N LEU A 455 -39.83 -19.56 23.06
CA LEU A 455 -38.67 -20.34 23.44
C LEU A 455 -38.91 -21.12 24.74
N ARG A 456 -39.41 -20.43 25.78
CA ARG A 456 -39.70 -21.05 27.08
C ARG A 456 -40.80 -22.11 27.02
N LYS A 457 -41.78 -21.96 26.12
CA LYS A 457 -42.88 -22.91 25.95
C LYS A 457 -42.51 -24.12 25.09
N ASN A 458 -41.51 -24.00 24.23
CA ASN A 458 -41.12 -25.04 23.28
C ASN A 458 -39.59 -25.33 23.32
N PRO A 459 -39.02 -25.67 24.50
CA PRO A 459 -37.58 -25.88 24.65
C PRO A 459 -37.05 -27.10 23.87
N GLU A 460 -37.92 -28.04 23.49
CA GLU A 460 -37.56 -29.20 22.67
C GLU A 460 -37.47 -28.89 21.18
N LYS A 461 -38.22 -27.87 20.70
CA LYS A 461 -38.23 -27.45 19.28
C LYS A 461 -37.09 -26.48 19.00
N TYR A 462 -36.80 -25.57 19.93
CA TYR A 462 -35.88 -24.47 19.72
C TYR A 462 -34.67 -24.55 20.66
N GLN A 463 -33.48 -24.47 20.07
CA GLN A 463 -32.22 -24.51 20.80
C GLN A 463 -31.71 -23.12 21.17
N SER A 464 -32.20 -22.07 20.51
CA SER A 464 -31.74 -20.71 20.74
C SER A 464 -32.82 -19.66 20.43
N VAL A 465 -32.64 -18.46 20.97
CA VAL A 465 -33.49 -17.30 20.70
C VAL A 465 -33.47 -16.95 19.21
N GLN A 466 -32.32 -17.12 18.54
CA GLN A 466 -32.15 -16.82 17.12
C GLN A 466 -33.07 -17.69 16.26
N GLN A 467 -33.17 -19.00 16.53
CA GLN A 467 -34.05 -19.90 15.77
C GLN A 467 -35.52 -19.50 15.88
N VAL A 468 -35.99 -19.16 17.08
CA VAL A 468 -37.37 -18.69 17.30
C VAL A 468 -37.60 -17.37 16.56
N ARG A 469 -36.69 -16.41 16.75
CA ARG A 469 -36.79 -15.08 16.13
C ARG A 469 -36.86 -15.20 14.61
N ASP A 470 -35.99 -16.00 14.00
CA ASP A 470 -35.99 -16.16 12.54
C ASP A 470 -37.29 -16.81 12.05
N GLU A 471 -37.78 -17.88 12.68
CA GLU A 471 -39.02 -18.55 12.27
C GLU A 471 -40.23 -17.60 12.42
N GLU A 472 -40.37 -16.93 13.57
CA GLU A 472 -41.52 -16.05 13.84
C GLU A 472 -41.49 -14.78 12.97
N CYS A 473 -40.32 -14.17 12.76
CA CYS A 473 -40.19 -13.00 11.88
C CYS A 473 -40.42 -13.37 10.42
N ARG A 474 -39.92 -14.53 9.97
CA ARG A 474 -40.18 -15.04 8.62
C ARG A 474 -41.67 -15.27 8.42
N ASN A 475 -42.32 -16.01 9.32
CA ASN A 475 -43.75 -16.31 9.24
C ASN A 475 -44.58 -15.03 9.26
N PHE A 476 -44.24 -14.07 10.13
CA PHE A 476 -44.89 -12.76 10.15
C PHE A 476 -44.83 -12.05 8.80
N LEU A 477 -43.67 -12.02 8.13
CA LEU A 477 -43.54 -11.40 6.80
C LEU A 477 -44.38 -12.11 5.73
N LEU A 478 -44.47 -13.44 5.78
CA LEU A 478 -45.36 -14.21 4.89
C LEU A 478 -46.84 -13.88 5.16
N ASP A 479 -47.23 -13.85 6.43
CA ASP A 479 -48.60 -13.63 6.87
C ASP A 479 -49.14 -12.24 6.51
N ILE A 480 -48.26 -11.23 6.39
CA ILE A 480 -48.64 -9.87 5.97
C ILE A 480 -48.58 -9.66 4.45
N GLY A 481 -48.36 -10.72 3.68
CA GLY A 481 -48.34 -10.69 2.22
C GLY A 481 -47.00 -10.30 1.58
N LEU A 482 -45.87 -10.39 2.31
CA LEU A 482 -44.52 -10.09 1.78
C LEU A 482 -43.73 -11.35 1.36
N SER A 483 -44.44 -12.42 0.96
CA SER A 483 -43.82 -13.69 0.55
C SER A 483 -42.82 -13.55 -0.59
N ALA A 484 -43.14 -12.75 -1.62
CA ALA A 484 -42.24 -12.52 -2.75
C ALA A 484 -40.89 -11.91 -2.31
N THR A 485 -40.92 -10.94 -1.38
CA THR A 485 -39.72 -10.33 -0.80
C THR A 485 -38.89 -11.36 -0.04
N VAL A 486 -39.53 -12.16 0.81
CA VAL A 486 -38.86 -13.22 1.61
C VAL A 486 -38.21 -14.25 0.68
N GLU A 487 -38.96 -14.77 -0.28
CA GLU A 487 -38.48 -15.80 -1.21
C GLU A 487 -37.33 -15.29 -2.09
N SER A 488 -37.41 -14.03 -2.56
CA SER A 488 -36.36 -13.40 -3.36
C SER A 488 -35.05 -13.29 -2.58
N LEU A 489 -35.12 -12.82 -1.33
CA LEU A 489 -33.95 -12.69 -0.45
C LEU A 489 -33.38 -14.07 -0.05
N GLU A 490 -34.21 -15.04 0.36
CA GLU A 490 -33.76 -16.39 0.74
C GLU A 490 -33.20 -17.19 -0.46
N THR A 491 -33.69 -16.90 -1.67
CA THR A 491 -33.15 -17.49 -2.90
C THR A 491 -31.76 -16.94 -3.18
N GLN A 492 -31.56 -15.64 -3.00
CA GLN A 492 -30.33 -14.95 -3.37
C GLN A 492 -29.23 -15.03 -2.31
N PHE A 493 -29.56 -15.10 -1.03
CA PHE A 493 -28.58 -15.07 0.06
C PHE A 493 -28.53 -16.41 0.80
N SER A 494 -27.30 -16.91 1.02
CA SER A 494 -27.08 -18.17 1.74
C SER A 494 -27.03 -18.01 3.26
N ASN A 495 -26.73 -16.82 3.74
CA ASN A 495 -26.55 -16.50 5.16
C ASN A 495 -27.45 -15.30 5.52
N LEU A 496 -28.70 -15.62 5.86
CA LEU A 496 -29.77 -14.65 6.10
C LEU A 496 -30.40 -14.92 7.46
N HIS A 497 -30.60 -13.87 8.25
CA HIS A 497 -31.32 -13.92 9.53
C HIS A 497 -32.28 -12.72 9.65
N TYR A 498 -33.36 -12.90 10.41
CA TYR A 498 -34.40 -11.88 10.58
C TYR A 498 -34.32 -11.24 11.97
N PHE A 499 -34.54 -9.94 12.06
CA PHE A 499 -34.40 -9.18 13.30
C PHE A 499 -35.55 -8.17 13.44
N PRO A 500 -36.39 -8.25 14.47
CA PRO A 500 -37.34 -7.19 14.78
C PRO A 500 -36.59 -6.04 15.48
N ALA A 501 -36.80 -4.81 15.03
CA ALA A 501 -36.20 -3.64 15.67
C ALA A 501 -37.18 -2.48 15.73
N SER A 502 -37.12 -1.73 16.83
CA SER A 502 -37.66 -0.38 16.88
C SER A 502 -36.53 0.56 17.23
N ALA A 503 -36.26 1.50 16.33
CA ALA A 503 -35.23 2.50 16.52
C ALA A 503 -35.69 3.66 17.41
N MET A 504 -36.97 4.03 17.34
CA MET A 504 -37.52 5.11 18.15
C MET A 504 -38.15 4.60 19.44
N GLY A 505 -38.70 3.39 19.47
CA GLY A 505 -39.33 2.78 20.65
C GLY A 505 -40.78 3.22 20.90
N HIS A 506 -41.16 4.38 20.39
CA HIS A 506 -42.48 5.00 20.50
C HIS A 506 -42.86 5.73 19.19
N THR A 507 -44.05 6.31 19.15
CA THR A 507 -44.48 7.21 18.06
C THR A 507 -43.77 8.56 18.15
N PRO A 508 -43.57 9.29 17.04
CA PRO A 508 -42.81 10.54 17.06
C PRO A 508 -43.57 11.59 17.89
N ASP A 509 -43.03 11.91 19.06
CA ASP A 509 -43.62 12.86 20.02
C ASP A 509 -42.61 13.90 20.53
N GLY A 510 -41.41 13.91 19.93
CA GLY A 510 -40.30 14.78 20.29
C GLY A 510 -39.53 14.34 21.54
N SER A 511 -39.81 13.16 22.09
CA SER A 511 -39.04 12.58 23.17
C SER A 511 -37.81 11.80 22.67
N GLU A 512 -36.86 11.58 23.58
CA GLU A 512 -35.66 10.80 23.35
C GLU A 512 -36.01 9.34 23.03
N TYR A 513 -35.28 8.75 22.09
CA TYR A 513 -35.59 7.41 21.60
C TYR A 513 -35.42 6.33 22.69
N GLU A 514 -36.28 5.32 22.65
CA GLU A 514 -36.20 4.11 23.48
C GLU A 514 -35.94 2.85 22.62
N PRO A 515 -34.77 2.75 21.96
CA PRO A 515 -34.52 1.72 20.97
C PRO A 515 -34.45 0.31 21.55
N TRP A 516 -34.86 -0.67 20.76
CA TRP A 516 -34.60 -2.08 21.03
C TRP A 516 -34.38 -2.87 19.73
N GLY A 517 -33.53 -3.90 19.81
CA GLY A 517 -33.18 -4.76 18.67
C GLY A 517 -32.28 -4.13 17.60
N VAL A 518 -31.89 -2.85 17.75
CA VAL A 518 -31.06 -2.12 16.77
C VAL A 518 -29.60 -2.61 16.71
N MET A 519 -29.10 -3.21 17.79
CA MET A 519 -27.73 -3.74 17.87
C MET A 519 -27.62 -5.16 17.33
N ASP A 520 -28.68 -5.97 17.46
CA ASP A 520 -28.68 -7.42 17.25
C ASP A 520 -28.15 -7.84 15.86
N ALA A 521 -28.52 -7.09 14.82
CA ALA A 521 -28.08 -7.35 13.45
C ALA A 521 -26.57 -7.20 13.30
N VAL A 522 -26.01 -6.11 13.84
CA VAL A 522 -24.58 -5.83 13.81
C VAL A 522 -23.81 -6.80 14.70
N GLU A 523 -24.32 -7.13 15.89
CA GLU A 523 -23.70 -8.08 16.80
C GLU A 523 -23.61 -9.49 16.21
N TRP A 524 -24.59 -9.90 15.42
CA TRP A 524 -24.55 -11.16 14.69
C TRP A 524 -23.53 -11.14 13.53
N MET A 525 -23.43 -10.04 12.76
CA MET A 525 -22.53 -9.95 11.61
C MET A 525 -21.07 -9.66 11.97
N LEU A 526 -20.83 -8.89 13.04
CA LEU A 526 -19.48 -8.46 13.45
C LEU A 526 -18.49 -9.62 13.62
N PRO A 527 -18.83 -10.77 14.27
CA PRO A 527 -17.90 -11.89 14.38
C PRO A 527 -17.61 -12.57 13.06
N LEU A 528 -18.51 -12.49 12.07
CA LEU A 528 -18.27 -13.00 10.71
C LEU A 528 -17.25 -12.13 9.97
N ALA A 529 -17.30 -10.81 10.19
CA ALA A 529 -16.40 -9.83 9.57
C ALA A 529 -15.00 -9.78 10.25
N ASP A 530 -14.98 -9.67 11.58
CA ASP A 530 -13.77 -9.64 12.40
C ASP A 530 -14.03 -10.21 13.81
N LYS A 531 -13.90 -11.54 13.96
CA LYS A 531 -14.04 -12.24 15.23
C LYS A 531 -13.27 -11.60 16.39
N ASN A 532 -12.01 -11.23 16.20
CA ASN A 532 -11.20 -10.65 17.28
C ASN A 532 -11.75 -9.29 17.74
N PHE A 533 -12.32 -8.51 16.82
CA PHE A 533 -12.95 -7.25 17.16
C PHE A 533 -14.32 -7.46 17.81
N ALA A 534 -15.09 -8.43 17.33
CA ALA A 534 -16.35 -8.82 17.97
C ALA A 534 -16.15 -9.31 19.40
N ASP A 535 -15.13 -10.13 19.67
CA ASP A 535 -14.80 -10.64 21.01
C ASP A 535 -14.40 -9.49 21.96
N LEU A 536 -13.77 -8.43 21.44
CA LEU A 536 -13.39 -7.24 22.20
C LEU A 536 -14.60 -6.35 22.55
N VAL A 537 -15.50 -6.17 21.58
CA VAL A 537 -16.69 -5.30 21.71
C VAL A 537 -17.84 -6.00 22.43
N GLY A 538 -17.93 -7.33 22.28
CA GLY A 538 -18.92 -8.18 22.91
C GLY A 538 -18.89 -8.08 24.44
N GLU A 539 -19.92 -8.60 25.09
CA GLU A 539 -19.89 -8.72 26.54
C GLU A 539 -18.72 -9.64 26.96
N PRO A 540 -18.07 -9.38 28.10
CA PRO A 540 -17.23 -10.41 28.69
C PRO A 540 -18.10 -11.65 28.83
N ILE A 541 -17.73 -12.75 28.18
CA ILE A 541 -18.26 -14.03 28.61
C ILE A 541 -17.69 -14.21 30.02
N ASP A 542 -18.48 -13.86 31.04
CA ASP A 542 -18.24 -14.30 32.39
C ASP A 542 -18.30 -15.82 32.36
N THR A 543 -17.13 -16.42 32.12
CA THR A 543 -16.85 -17.81 32.42
C THR A 543 -16.66 -17.90 33.93
N ALA A 544 -17.72 -17.61 34.68
CA ALA A 544 -17.76 -17.74 36.13
C ALA A 544 -19.22 -17.82 36.63
N VAL A 545 -19.77 -19.04 36.65
CA VAL A 545 -20.22 -19.82 37.82
C VAL A 545 -21.22 -20.88 37.36
#